data_AF-A0A139P2A1-F1
#
_entry.id   AF-A0A139P2A1-F1
#
_cell.length_a   1.000
_cell.length_b   1.000
_cell.length_c   1.000
_cell.angle_alpha   90.00
_cell.angle_beta   90.00
_cell.angle_gamma   90.00
#
_symmetry.space_group_name_H-M   'P 1'
#
loop_
_entity.id
_entity.type
_entity.pdbx_description
1 polymer ?
#
loop_
_entity_poly.entity_id
_entity_poly.type
_entity_poly.pdbx_seq_one_letter_code
_entity_poly.pdbx_strand_id
1 'polypeptide(L)'
;MIIWRGKGLLVILAIIGGGFAGITLSDFILQGSTTAFSMILRCIILILTTSGLNFLLTKWFISKEVRILIDEKTGERIEYRDRSSFFFIPNRYWTWIIAVVLAIIFLTRL
;
A
#
# COMPACT_ATOMS: atom_id res chain seq x y z
N MET A 1 -1.54 12.67 20.12
CA MET A 1 -0.77 12.01 19.03
C MET A 1 -1.74 11.19 18.21
N ILE A 2 -2.00 11.55 16.95
CA ILE A 2 -2.87 10.77 16.07
C ILE A 2 -1.95 9.85 15.28
N ILE A 3 -2.25 8.54 15.28
CA ILE A 3 -1.45 7.47 14.64
C ILE A 3 -1.44 7.63 13.10
N TRP A 4 -2.34 8.46 12.57
CA TRP A 4 -2.58 8.68 11.16
C TRP A 4 -2.51 10.19 10.84
N ARG A 5 -1.97 10.53 9.67
CA ARG A 5 -1.94 11.89 9.13
C ARG A 5 -2.33 11.88 7.66
N GLY A 6 -3.28 12.74 7.29
CA GLY A 6 -3.70 12.94 5.90
C GLY A 6 -4.30 11.67 5.29
N LYS A 7 -3.66 11.11 4.27
CA LYS A 7 -4.18 9.97 3.51
C LYS A 7 -3.66 8.61 4.00
N GLY A 8 -3.20 8.51 5.26
CA GLY A 8 -2.70 7.25 5.84
C GLY A 8 -3.69 6.07 5.77
N LEU A 9 -4.99 6.33 5.81
CA LEU A 9 -6.04 5.30 5.72
C LEU A 9 -6.05 4.55 4.37
N LEU A 10 -5.44 5.10 3.32
CA LEU A 10 -5.29 4.41 2.02
C LEU A 10 -4.59 3.06 2.14
N VAL A 11 -3.69 2.92 3.12
CA VAL A 11 -2.96 1.66 3.35
C VAL A 11 -3.92 0.56 3.80
N ILE A 12 -4.85 0.86 4.71
CA ILE A 12 -5.86 -0.10 5.16
C ILE A 12 -6.78 -0.50 4.00
N LEU A 13 -7.20 0.49 3.21
CA LEU A 13 -8.05 0.26 2.05
C LEU A 13 -7.34 -0.61 1.00
N ALA A 14 -6.04 -0.42 0.81
CA ALA A 14 -5.23 -1.26 -0.07
C ALA A 14 -5.07 -2.70 0.45
N ILE A 15 -4.91 -2.91 1.76
CA ILE A 15 -4.82 -4.24 2.35
C ILE A 15 -6.14 -5.00 2.17
N ILE A 16 -7.27 -4.36 2.50
CA ILE A 16 -8.59 -5.00 2.40
C ILE A 16 -8.96 -5.23 0.93
N GLY A 17 -8.91 -4.17 0.11
CA GLY A 17 -9.27 -4.24 -1.30
C GLY A 17 -8.32 -5.13 -2.10
N GLY A 18 -7.02 -5.04 -1.84
CA GLY A 18 -6.02 -5.84 -2.53
C GLY A 18 -5.93 -7.28 -2.07
N GLY A 19 -6.19 -7.55 -0.80
CA GLY A 19 -6.35 -8.92 -0.30
C GLY A 19 -7.55 -9.60 -0.96
N PHE A 20 -8.71 -8.92 -0.98
CA PHE A 20 -9.92 -9.46 -1.62
C PHE A 20 -9.74 -9.67 -3.14
N ALA A 21 -9.18 -8.68 -3.83
CA ALA A 21 -8.87 -8.80 -5.25
C ALA A 21 -7.84 -9.90 -5.53
N GLY A 22 -6.82 -10.05 -4.69
CA GLY A 22 -5.79 -11.07 -4.84
C GLY A 22 -6.33 -12.49 -4.66
N ILE A 23 -7.18 -12.70 -3.66
CA ILE A 23 -7.84 -14.00 -3.42
C ILE A 23 -8.73 -14.36 -4.62
N THR A 24 -9.67 -13.46 -4.97
CA THR A 24 -10.62 -13.69 -6.08
C THR A 24 -9.92 -13.93 -7.42
N LEU A 25 -8.88 -13.14 -7.72
CA LEU A 25 -8.07 -13.32 -8.93
C LEU A 25 -7.31 -14.65 -8.92
N SER A 26 -6.73 -15.03 -7.78
CA SER A 26 -6.00 -16.29 -7.67
C SER A 26 -6.92 -17.51 -7.79
N ASP A 27 -8.14 -17.44 -7.24
CA ASP A 27 -9.16 -18.49 -7.36
C ASP A 27 -9.65 -18.63 -8.80
N PHE A 28 -9.87 -17.50 -9.48
CA PHE A 28 -10.27 -17.49 -10.87
C PHE A 28 -9.21 -18.10 -11.79
N ILE A 29 -7.93 -17.75 -11.60
CA ILE A 29 -6.82 -18.25 -12.43
C ILE A 29 -6.53 -19.73 -12.15
N LEU A 30 -6.51 -20.13 -10.88
CA LEU A 30 -6.04 -21.45 -10.47
C LEU A 30 -7.16 -22.47 -10.28
N GLN A 31 -8.42 -22.05 -10.44
CA GLN A 31 -9.62 -22.89 -10.44
C GLN A 31 -9.68 -23.88 -9.26
N GLY A 32 -9.25 -23.43 -8.07
CA GLY A 32 -9.27 -24.26 -6.86
C GLY A 32 -8.14 -25.30 -6.75
N SER A 33 -7.16 -25.33 -7.65
CA SER A 33 -6.00 -26.24 -7.54
C SER A 33 -5.22 -26.04 -6.24
N THR A 34 -4.92 -27.14 -5.54
CA THR A 34 -4.23 -27.19 -4.23
C THR A 34 -2.81 -27.74 -4.28
N THR A 35 -2.24 -27.92 -5.47
CA THR A 35 -0.83 -28.33 -5.64
C THR A 35 0.14 -27.35 -4.97
N ALA A 36 1.34 -27.81 -4.63
CA ALA A 36 2.39 -26.93 -4.09
C ALA A 36 2.72 -25.76 -5.04
N PHE A 37 2.72 -26.02 -6.35
CA PHE A 37 2.93 -24.99 -7.37
C PHE A 37 1.80 -23.94 -7.39
N SER A 38 0.53 -24.37 -7.31
CA SER A 38 -0.59 -23.45 -7.26
C SER A 38 -0.62 -22.64 -5.95
N MET A 39 -0.18 -23.20 -4.82
CA MET A 39 -0.03 -22.43 -3.57
C MET A 39 1.01 -21.31 -3.70
N ILE A 40 2.17 -21.59 -4.30
CA ILE A 40 3.20 -20.57 -4.56
C ILE A 40 2.63 -19.47 -5.48
N LEU A 41 1.94 -19.84 -6.56
CA LEU A 41 1.33 -18.88 -7.47
C LEU A 41 0.24 -18.03 -6.79
N ARG A 42 -0.62 -18.62 -5.95
CA ARG A 42 -1.61 -17.88 -5.14
C ARG A 42 -0.93 -16.79 -4.32
N CYS A 43 0.17 -17.13 -3.68
CA CYS A 43 0.90 -16.18 -2.83
C CYS A 43 1.54 -15.06 -3.64
N ILE A 44 2.15 -15.37 -4.78
CA ILE A 44 2.70 -14.35 -5.69
C ILE A 44 1.59 -13.40 -6.16
N ILE A 45 0.44 -13.93 -6.59
CA ILE A 45 -0.72 -13.13 -7.05
C ILE A 45 -1.23 -12.25 -5.91
N LEU A 46 -1.35 -12.77 -4.68
CA LEU A 46 -1.80 -12.03 -3.52
C LEU A 46 -0.85 -10.88 -3.16
N ILE A 47 0.46 -11.15 -3.12
CA ILE A 47 1.50 -10.15 -2.85
C ILE A 47 1.47 -9.04 -3.91
N LEU A 48 1.46 -9.41 -5.19
CA LEU A 48 1.46 -8.46 -6.30
C LEU A 48 0.19 -7.61 -6.31
N THR A 49 -0.98 -8.22 -6.14
CA THR A 49 -2.26 -7.50 -6.16
C THR A 49 -2.35 -6.53 -4.99
N THR A 50 -2.00 -6.97 -3.77
CA THR A 50 -2.12 -6.14 -2.57
C THR A 50 -1.10 -4.99 -2.55
N SER A 51 0.18 -5.29 -2.81
CA SER A 51 1.24 -4.27 -2.86
C SER A 51 1.07 -3.34 -4.05
N GLY A 52 0.65 -3.86 -5.21
CA GLY A 52 0.36 -3.11 -6.43
C GLY A 52 -0.79 -2.13 -6.22
N LEU A 53 -1.89 -2.55 -5.59
CA LEU A 53 -3.00 -1.65 -5.27
C LEU A 53 -2.58 -0.56 -4.28
N ASN A 54 -1.78 -0.88 -3.25
CA ASN A 54 -1.26 0.15 -2.34
C ASN A 54 -0.37 1.16 -3.09
N PHE A 55 0.47 0.69 -4.01
CA PHE A 55 1.31 1.55 -4.83
C PHE A 55 0.49 2.47 -5.74
N LEU A 56 -0.53 1.93 -6.42
CA LEU A 56 -1.42 2.71 -7.27
C LEU A 56 -2.20 3.76 -6.48
N LEU A 57 -2.79 3.38 -5.35
CA LEU A 57 -3.50 4.30 -4.46
C LEU A 57 -2.57 5.40 -3.91
N THR A 58 -1.37 5.03 -3.49
CA THR A 58 -0.36 5.99 -3.03
C THR A 58 0.04 6.95 -4.16
N LYS A 59 0.24 6.44 -5.38
CA LYS A 59 0.64 7.25 -6.54
C LYS A 59 -0.46 8.19 -7.02
N TRP A 60 -1.72 7.76 -7.00
CA TRP A 60 -2.85 8.57 -7.47
C TRP A 60 -3.31 9.59 -6.44
N PHE A 61 -3.37 9.21 -5.17
CA PHE A 61 -3.91 10.10 -4.15
C PHE A 61 -2.86 10.96 -3.47
N ILE A 62 -1.59 10.54 -3.39
CA ILE A 62 -0.55 11.34 -2.73
C ILE A 62 0.21 12.13 -3.79
N SER A 63 -0.12 13.41 -3.89
CA SER A 63 0.60 14.33 -4.78
C SER A 63 2.03 14.50 -4.26
N LYS A 64 3.00 14.38 -5.18
CA LYS A 64 4.41 14.68 -4.90
C LYS A 64 4.71 16.17 -4.99
N GLU A 65 3.73 16.99 -5.36
CA GLU A 65 3.92 18.41 -5.56
C GLU A 65 4.30 19.10 -4.25
N VAL A 66 5.37 19.88 -4.32
CA VAL A 66 5.74 20.84 -3.29
C VAL A 66 4.91 22.08 -3.57
N ARG A 67 3.91 22.35 -2.72
CA ARG A 67 3.14 23.59 -2.81
C ARG A 67 3.93 24.67 -2.08
N ILE A 68 4.30 25.73 -2.79
CA ILE A 68 4.89 26.90 -2.15
C ILE A 68 3.74 27.73 -1.61
N LEU A 69 3.61 27.80 -0.30
CA LEU A 69 2.69 28.70 0.38
C LEU A 69 3.43 30.01 0.66
N ILE A 70 2.83 31.14 0.28
CA ILE A 70 3.37 32.45 0.60
C ILE A 70 2.58 32.96 1.79
N ASP A 71 3.25 33.27 2.90
CA ASP A 71 2.61 33.93 4.03
C ASP A 71 2.35 35.40 3.65
N GLU A 72 1.08 35.81 3.60
CA GLU A 72 0.71 37.18 3.20
C GLU A 72 1.23 38.25 4.18
N LYS A 73 1.55 37.90 5.43
CA LYS A 73 2.00 38.87 6.44
C LYS A 73 3.51 39.08 6.48
N THR A 74 4.29 38.04 6.19
CA THR A 74 5.76 38.07 6.26
C THR A 74 6.43 37.96 4.89
N GLY A 75 5.68 37.56 3.85
CA GLY A 75 6.21 37.31 2.51
C GLY A 75 7.08 36.06 2.41
N GLU A 76 7.17 35.27 3.48
CA GLU A 76 7.99 34.06 3.51
C GLU A 76 7.38 32.94 2.65
N ARG A 77 8.25 32.27 1.89
CA ARG A 77 7.89 31.12 1.06
C ARG A 77 8.07 29.84 1.86
N ILE A 78 6.98 29.21 2.26
CA ILE A 78 6.97 27.94 2.98
C ILE A 78 6.74 26.80 1.99
N GLU A 79 7.70 25.88 1.89
CA GLU A 79 7.53 24.65 1.11
C GLU A 79 6.62 23.66 1.86
N TYR A 80 5.38 23.51 1.39
CA TYR A 80 4.45 22.51 1.87
C TYR A 80 4.57 21.23 1.05
N ARG A 81 5.03 20.16 1.70
CA ARG A 81 5.06 18.80 1.13
C ARG A 81 3.97 17.95 1.79
N ASP A 82 3.21 17.19 1.01
CA ASP A 82 2.22 16.24 1.54
C ASP A 82 2.94 15.18 2.41
N ARG A 83 2.75 15.27 3.74
CA ARG A 83 3.33 14.34 4.73
C ARG A 83 2.31 13.28 5.17
N SER A 84 1.50 12.81 4.23
CA SER A 84 0.57 11.71 4.47
C SER A 84 1.31 10.46 4.98
N SER A 85 0.90 9.97 6.15
CA SER A 85 1.55 8.87 6.85
C SER A 85 0.54 8.04 7.64
N PHE A 86 0.88 6.76 7.80
CA PHE A 86 0.15 5.80 8.61
C PHE A 86 1.11 5.17 9.60
N PHE A 87 0.75 5.15 10.89
CA PHE A 87 1.64 4.81 12.02
C PHE A 87 3.00 5.52 11.94
N PHE A 88 2.99 6.82 11.66
CA PHE A 88 4.21 7.65 11.51
C PHE A 88 5.13 7.24 10.34
N ILE A 89 4.77 6.20 9.58
CA ILE A 89 5.52 5.74 8.40
C ILE A 89 4.88 6.36 7.15
N PRO A 90 5.66 7.02 6.28
CA PRO A 90 5.15 7.53 5.00
C PRO A 90 4.54 6.42 4.15
N ASN A 91 3.36 6.65 3.58
CA ASN A 91 2.60 5.64 2.79
C ASN A 91 3.41 4.95 1.69
N ARG A 92 4.43 5.62 1.13
CA ARG A 92 5.34 5.05 0.11
C ARG A 92 6.09 3.79 0.58
N TYR A 93 6.38 3.67 1.88
CA TYR A 93 7.10 2.53 2.43
C TYR A 93 6.17 1.35 2.73
N TRP A 94 4.88 1.62 2.93
CA TRP A 94 3.89 0.58 3.24
C TRP A 94 3.73 -0.45 2.14
N THR A 95 3.97 -0.09 0.87
CA THR A 95 3.99 -1.06 -0.24
C THR A 95 5.02 -2.17 0.00
N TRP A 96 6.24 -1.80 0.40
CA TRP A 96 7.31 -2.76 0.68
C TRP A 96 7.06 -3.52 1.97
N ILE A 97 6.56 -2.85 3.01
CA ILE A 97 6.21 -3.50 4.29
C ILE A 97 5.15 -4.58 4.06
N ILE A 98 4.08 -4.28 3.32
CA ILE A 98 3.03 -5.26 3.00
C ILE A 98 3.61 -6.45 2.25
N ALA A 99 4.44 -6.21 1.22
CA ALA A 99 5.03 -7.29 0.44
C ALA A 99 5.92 -8.21 1.30
N VAL A 100 6.79 -7.63 2.14
CA VAL A 100 7.68 -8.40 3.03
C VAL A 100 6.88 -9.17 4.08
N VAL A 101 5.88 -8.55 4.71
CA VAL A 101 5.04 -9.22 5.72
C VAL A 101 4.30 -10.41 5.11
N LEU A 102 3.70 -10.25 3.93
CA LEU A 102 3.01 -11.35 3.24
C LEU A 102 3.99 -12.46 2.84
N ALA A 103 5.20 -12.12 2.38
CA ALA A 103 6.22 -13.11 2.07
C ALA A 103 6.68 -13.90 3.32
N ILE A 104 6.87 -13.23 4.46
CA ILE A 104 7.22 -13.88 5.73
C ILE A 104 6.09 -14.82 6.18
N ILE A 105 4.83 -14.36 6.14
CA ILE A 105 3.67 -15.19 6.48
C ILE A 105 3.65 -16.44 5.60
N PHE A 106 3.92 -16.30 4.31
CA PHE A 106 4.00 -17.44 3.41
C PHE A 106 5.13 -18.41 3.78
N LEU A 107 6.33 -17.91 4.06
CA LEU A 107 7.47 -18.75 4.47
C LEU A 107 7.19 -19.54 5.76
N THR A 108 6.38 -19.00 6.68
CA THR A 108 5.96 -19.75 7.89
C THR A 108 4.91 -20.84 7.64
N ARG A 109 4.30 -20.86 6.46
CA ARG A 109 3.24 -21.80 6.05
C ARG A 109 3.74 -22.87 5.06
N LEU A 110 5.01 -22.79 4.68
CA LEU A 110 5.73 -23.67 3.77
C LEU A 110 6.36 -24.82 4.57
#